data_AF-A0A2T1CC72-F1
#
_entry.id   AF-A0A2T1CC72-F1
#
_cell.length_a   1.000
_cell.length_b   1.000
_cell.length_c   1.000
_cell.angle_alpha   90.00
_cell.angle_beta   90.00
_cell.angle_gamma   90.00
#
_symmetry.space_group_name_H-M   'P 1'
#
loop_
_entity.id
_entity.type
_entity.pdbx_description
1 polymer ?
#
loop_
_entity_poly.entity_id
_entity_poly.type
_entity_poly.pdbx_seq_one_letter_code
_entity_poly.pdbx_strand_id
1 'polypeptide(L)'
;MLFPTYQFLVFFLIIFSIIISLKSQVGLYKIVLLISSLLFYSFWSFDFLLLLVLGTVYNYIILRVICNGRHKKLALISGIIFNIANLGIFKYCNFFVTSLFDVLNQLKIPASFQVLQIIAPVGVSFYTFRMISHLIDCYQHKIPCPKFVDYATYITYFPQIASGPISRPHEFYTQLNSSKKYDYQIEEVIVLILSGLFKKYTLSSFLFNFTQLPFKVPQ
;
A
#
# COMPACT_ATOMS: atom_id res chain seq x y z
N MET A 1 -13.03 3.99 2.43
CA MET A 1 -13.58 4.43 1.12
C MET A 1 -13.07 3.50 0.02
N LEU A 2 -13.96 2.87 -0.75
CA LEU A 2 -13.58 1.93 -1.83
C LEU A 2 -13.53 2.66 -3.19
N PHE A 3 -12.66 2.22 -4.10
CA PHE A 3 -12.50 2.84 -5.43
C PHE A 3 -13.80 2.95 -6.25
N PRO A 4 -14.64 1.91 -6.36
CA PRO A 4 -15.88 2.00 -7.12
C PRO A 4 -17.01 2.53 -6.20
N THR A 5 -16.85 3.73 -5.63
CA THR A 5 -17.90 4.37 -4.81
C THR A 5 -18.05 5.83 -5.17
N TYR A 6 -19.24 6.38 -4.97
CA TYR A 6 -19.51 7.81 -5.16
C TYR A 6 -18.64 8.68 -4.26
N GLN A 7 -18.41 8.24 -3.02
CA GLN A 7 -17.50 8.92 -2.07
C GLN A 7 -16.09 9.05 -2.66
N PHE A 8 -15.56 7.98 -3.27
CA PHE A 8 -14.26 8.02 -3.94
C PHE A 8 -14.26 8.96 -5.13
N LEU A 9 -15.31 8.96 -5.95
CA LEU A 9 -15.39 9.85 -7.10
C LEU A 9 -15.32 11.32 -6.67
N VAL A 10 -16.10 11.72 -5.67
CA VAL A 10 -16.09 13.09 -5.13
C VAL A 10 -14.72 13.44 -4.56
N PHE A 11 -14.16 12.57 -3.71
CA PHE A 11 -12.80 12.74 -3.17
C PHE A 11 -11.77 12.90 -4.29
N PHE A 12 -11.81 12.00 -5.29
CA PHE A 12 -10.88 12.00 -6.40
C PHE A 12 -10.97 13.29 -7.21
N LEU A 13 -12.16 13.76 -7.57
CA LEU A 13 -12.33 15.00 -8.34
C LEU A 13 -11.78 16.21 -7.59
N ILE A 14 -12.10 16.35 -6.30
CA ILE A 14 -11.61 17.46 -5.47
C ILE A 14 -10.09 17.43 -5.38
N ILE A 15 -9.52 16.28 -5.00
CA ILE A 15 -8.07 16.14 -4.82
C ILE A 15 -7.33 16.30 -6.16
N PHE A 16 -7.84 15.73 -7.25
CA PHE A 16 -7.25 15.86 -8.57
C PHE A 16 -7.22 17.31 -9.04
N SER A 17 -8.33 18.05 -8.91
CA SER A 17 -8.39 19.48 -9.23
C SER A 17 -7.40 20.31 -8.41
N ILE A 18 -7.26 20.06 -7.11
CA ILE A 18 -6.30 20.78 -6.26
C ILE A 18 -4.86 20.47 -6.69
N ILE A 19 -4.53 19.19 -6.86
CA ILE A 19 -3.18 18.74 -7.15
C ILE A 19 -2.70 19.25 -8.51
N ILE A 20 -3.57 19.29 -9.52
CA ILE A 20 -3.20 19.76 -10.86
C ILE A 20 -2.91 21.26 -10.88
N SER A 21 -3.68 22.05 -10.14
CA SER A 21 -3.46 23.48 -9.96
C SER A 21 -2.14 23.78 -9.25
N LEU A 22 -1.69 22.88 -8.36
CA LEU A 22 -0.43 23.02 -7.61
C LEU A 22 0.79 22.44 -8.33
N LYS A 23 0.66 21.89 -9.55
CA LYS A 23 1.77 21.19 -10.22
C LYS A 23 3.00 22.07 -10.48
N SER A 24 2.82 23.38 -10.67
CA SER A 24 3.92 24.34 -10.79
C SER A 24 4.70 24.53 -9.48
N GLN A 25 4.06 24.30 -8.33
CA GLN A 25 4.62 24.44 -6.98
C GLN A 25 4.93 23.05 -6.39
N VAL A 26 5.98 22.41 -6.89
CA VAL A 26 6.34 21.00 -6.60
C VAL A 26 6.36 20.68 -5.10
N GLY A 27 6.80 21.61 -4.24
CA GLY A 27 6.81 21.41 -2.78
C GLY A 27 5.40 21.23 -2.20
N LEU A 28 4.47 22.13 -2.52
CA LEU A 28 3.08 22.06 -2.06
C LEU A 28 2.34 20.89 -2.70
N TYR A 29 2.57 20.63 -3.99
CA TYR A 29 2.05 19.46 -4.69
C TYR A 29 2.34 18.16 -3.94
N LYS A 30 3.59 17.95 -3.49
CA LYS A 30 3.99 16.75 -2.73
C LYS A 30 3.29 16.65 -1.39
N ILE A 31 3.24 17.74 -0.64
CA ILE A 31 2.63 17.77 0.69
C ILE A 31 1.13 17.49 0.59
N VAL A 32 0.43 18.13 -0.36
CA VAL A 32 -1.00 17.88 -0.59
C VAL A 32 -1.23 16.43 -1.02
N LEU A 33 -0.39 15.88 -1.90
CA LEU A 33 -0.51 14.48 -2.33
C LEU A 33 -0.27 13.49 -1.17
N LEU A 34 0.70 13.76 -0.31
CA LEU A 34 0.96 12.98 0.92
C LEU A 34 -0.24 13.04 1.87
N ILE A 35 -0.72 14.23 2.20
CA ILE A 35 -1.86 14.43 3.11
C ILE A 35 -3.10 13.74 2.54
N SER A 36 -3.39 13.95 1.25
CA SER A 36 -4.53 13.30 0.58
C SER A 36 -4.42 11.78 0.62
N SER A 37 -3.20 11.25 0.48
CA SER A 37 -2.96 9.81 0.56
C SER A 37 -3.19 9.24 1.96
N LEU A 38 -2.75 9.94 3.00
CA LEU A 38 -2.99 9.57 4.39
C LEU A 38 -4.49 9.68 4.74
N LEU A 39 -5.15 10.76 4.31
CA LEU A 39 -6.60 10.92 4.48
C LEU A 39 -7.39 9.81 3.79
N PHE A 40 -7.03 9.44 2.55
CA PHE A 40 -7.64 8.31 1.86
C PHE A 40 -7.54 7.03 2.69
N TYR A 41 -6.37 6.78 3.28
CA TYR A 41 -6.14 5.58 4.08
C TYR A 41 -6.88 5.63 5.43
N SER A 42 -7.02 6.81 6.05
CA SER A 42 -7.74 6.95 7.32
C SER A 42 -9.22 6.60 7.21
N PHE A 43 -9.83 6.75 6.03
CA PHE A 43 -11.21 6.29 5.77
C PHE A 43 -11.40 4.77 5.83
N TRP A 44 -10.32 3.99 5.92
CA TRP A 44 -10.42 2.54 6.11
C TRP A 44 -10.40 2.19 7.60
N SER A 45 -9.38 2.68 8.31
CA SER A 45 -9.28 2.57 9.76
C SER A 45 -8.14 3.45 10.26
N PHE A 46 -8.35 4.11 11.39
CA PHE A 46 -7.31 4.93 12.01
C PHE A 46 -6.14 4.10 12.57
N ASP A 47 -6.39 2.92 13.14
CA ASP A 47 -5.34 2.08 13.71
C ASP A 47 -4.34 1.60 12.64
N PHE A 48 -4.85 1.20 11.48
CA PHE A 48 -3.96 0.81 10.38
C PHE A 48 -3.25 2.00 9.73
N LEU A 49 -3.83 3.20 9.76
CA LEU A 49 -3.12 4.42 9.35
C LEU A 49 -1.89 4.62 10.24
N LEU A 50 -2.05 4.48 11.55
CA LEU A 50 -0.93 4.60 12.48
C LEU A 50 0.14 3.54 12.17
N LEU A 51 -0.26 2.29 11.91
CA LEU A 51 0.67 1.23 11.49
C LEU A 51 1.43 1.59 10.21
N LEU A 52 0.74 2.11 9.19
CA LEU A 52 1.34 2.54 7.93
C LEU A 52 2.35 3.68 8.16
N VAL A 53 1.98 4.69 8.94
CA VAL A 53 2.85 5.84 9.25
C VAL A 53 4.06 5.40 10.06
N LEU A 54 3.88 4.60 11.11
CA LEU A 54 4.98 4.07 11.92
C LEU A 54 5.92 3.19 11.08
N GLY A 55 5.36 2.31 10.24
CA GLY A 55 6.14 1.49 9.32
C GLY A 55 6.92 2.35 8.32
N THR A 56 6.32 3.41 7.81
CA THR A 56 6.97 4.36 6.89
C THR A 56 8.11 5.12 7.60
N VAL A 57 7.88 5.63 8.80
CA VAL A 57 8.90 6.35 9.59
C VAL A 57 10.07 5.43 9.95
N TYR A 58 9.77 4.24 10.47
CA TYR A 58 10.80 3.25 10.80
C TYR A 58 11.65 2.89 9.58
N ASN A 59 11.01 2.55 8.46
CA ASN A 59 11.73 2.22 7.24
C ASN A 59 12.54 3.40 6.71
N TYR A 60 12.07 4.64 6.86
CA TYR A 60 12.85 5.81 6.48
C TYR A 60 14.10 5.99 7.35
N ILE A 61 14.01 5.73 8.66
CA ILE A 61 15.18 5.77 9.55
C ILE A 61 16.21 4.73 9.10
N ILE A 62 15.77 3.49 8.84
CA ILE A 62 16.62 2.42 8.33
C ILE A 62 17.24 2.81 6.98
N LEU A 63 16.45 3.39 6.07
CA LEU A 63 16.90 3.88 4.78
C LEU A 63 18.04 4.90 4.93
N ARG A 64 17.93 5.84 5.88
CA ARG A 64 18.99 6.84 6.16
C ARG A 64 20.29 6.17 6.61
N VAL A 65 20.21 5.12 7.43
CA VAL A 65 21.38 4.33 7.83
C VAL A 65 21.97 3.57 6.63
N ILE A 66 21.15 3.04 5.73
CA ILE A 66 21.62 2.39 4.49
C ILE A 66 22.35 3.39 3.58
N CYS A 67 21.81 4.60 3.41
CA CYS A 67 22.43 5.61 2.55
C CYS A 67 23.79 6.09 3.10
N ASN A 68 23.83 6.45 4.40
CA ASN A 68 24.92 7.26 4.96
C ASN A 68 25.71 6.56 6.08
N GLY A 69 25.27 5.40 6.56
CA GLY A 69 25.85 4.70 7.70
C GLY A 69 26.94 3.70 7.34
N ARG A 70 27.69 3.26 8.36
CA ARG A 70 28.72 2.22 8.25
C ARG A 70 28.13 0.81 8.18
N HIS A 71 27.01 0.55 8.87
CA HIS A 71 26.41 -0.78 9.01
C HIS A 71 25.25 -1.04 8.03
N LYS A 72 25.45 -0.75 6.75
CA LYS A 72 24.40 -0.79 5.71
C LYS A 72 23.70 -2.15 5.60
N LYS A 73 24.47 -3.24 5.64
CA LYS A 73 23.95 -4.61 5.52
C LYS A 73 23.06 -4.99 6.71
N LEU A 74 23.47 -4.65 7.92
CA LEU A 74 22.67 -4.91 9.13
C LEU A 74 21.37 -4.11 9.12
N ALA A 75 21.42 -2.83 8.71
CA ALA A 75 20.23 -2.00 8.56
C ALA A 75 19.27 -2.56 7.50
N LEU A 76 19.78 -3.03 6.35
CA LEU A 76 18.96 -3.69 5.34
C LEU A 76 18.26 -4.94 5.91
N ILE A 77 19.02 -5.80 6.60
CA ILE A 77 18.47 -7.03 7.19
C ILE A 77 17.40 -6.71 8.23
N SER A 78 17.64 -5.74 9.13
CA SER A 78 16.65 -5.36 10.14
C SER A 78 15.40 -4.74 9.53
N GLY A 79 15.52 -3.94 8.47
CA GLY A 79 14.40 -3.42 7.71
C GLY A 79 13.58 -4.53 7.05
N ILE A 80 14.23 -5.49 6.39
CA ILE A 80 13.54 -6.62 5.75
C ILE A 80 12.82 -7.47 6.80
N ILE A 81 13.50 -7.83 7.89
CA ILE A 81 12.91 -8.63 8.98
C ILE A 81 11.69 -7.93 9.57
N PHE A 82 11.78 -6.63 9.86
CA PHE A 82 10.65 -5.86 10.39
C PHE A 82 9.43 -5.89 9.45
N ASN A 83 9.64 -5.63 8.15
CA ASN A 83 8.56 -5.63 7.17
C ASN A 83 7.93 -7.01 6.99
N ILE A 84 8.75 -8.07 6.89
CA ILE A 84 8.26 -9.45 6.77
C ILE A 84 7.53 -9.87 8.05
N ALA A 85 8.04 -9.54 9.23
CA ALA A 85 7.38 -9.84 10.50
C ALA A 85 6.02 -9.15 10.60
N ASN A 86 5.94 -7.86 10.24
CA ASN A 86 4.69 -7.10 10.22
C ASN A 86 3.67 -7.76 9.26
N LEU A 87 4.09 -8.07 8.04
CA LEU A 87 3.25 -8.79 7.08
C LEU A 87 2.82 -10.18 7.59
N GLY A 88 3.74 -10.91 8.22
CA GLY A 88 3.52 -12.22 8.82
C GLY A 88 2.44 -12.20 9.90
N ILE A 89 2.54 -11.26 10.83
CA ILE A 89 1.58 -11.07 11.93
C ILE A 89 0.19 -10.80 11.37
N PHE A 90 0.03 -9.78 10.52
CA PHE A 90 -1.31 -9.39 10.07
C PHE A 90 -1.93 -10.37 9.08
N LYS A 91 -1.13 -11.10 8.29
CA LYS A 91 -1.66 -11.98 7.24
C LYS A 91 -1.84 -13.43 7.67
N TYR A 92 -0.97 -13.93 8.56
CA TYR A 92 -0.91 -15.37 8.85
C TYR A 92 -1.12 -15.72 10.33
N CYS A 93 -1.12 -14.74 11.25
CA CYS A 93 -1.27 -15.04 12.68
C CYS A 93 -2.56 -15.82 12.97
N ASN A 94 -3.70 -15.43 12.39
CA ASN A 94 -4.96 -16.15 12.56
C ASN A 94 -4.84 -17.62 12.11
N PHE A 95 -4.28 -17.87 10.92
CA PHE A 95 -4.08 -19.22 10.40
C PHE A 95 -3.21 -20.06 11.33
N PHE A 96 -2.08 -19.52 11.80
CA PHE A 96 -1.19 -20.25 12.71
C PHE A 96 -1.84 -20.53 14.07
N VAL A 97 -2.57 -19.57 14.62
CA VAL A 97 -3.27 -19.73 15.91
C VAL A 97 -4.37 -20.77 15.78
N THR A 98 -5.18 -20.74 14.71
CA THR A 98 -6.24 -21.74 14.49
C THR A 98 -5.66 -23.14 14.28
N SER A 99 -4.62 -23.28 13.45
CA SER A 99 -4.01 -24.59 13.22
C SER A 99 -3.33 -25.17 14.46
N LEU A 100 -2.69 -24.33 15.28
CA LEU A 100 -2.11 -24.77 16.54
C LEU A 100 -3.20 -25.23 17.52
N PHE A 101 -4.30 -24.49 17.60
CA PHE A 101 -5.45 -24.85 18.43
C PHE A 101 -6.05 -26.20 18.02
N ASP A 102 -6.22 -26.44 16.71
CA ASP A 102 -6.71 -27.71 16.18
C ASP A 102 -5.80 -28.89 16.56
N VAL A 103 -4.47 -28.71 16.46
CA VAL A 103 -3.49 -29.73 16.86
C VAL A 103 -3.53 -30.00 18.37
N LEU A 104 -3.62 -28.95 19.21
CA LEU A 104 -3.70 -29.12 20.67
C LEU A 104 -4.98 -29.86 21.09
N ASN A 105 -6.11 -29.57 20.43
CA ASN A 105 -7.37 -30.29 20.66
C ASN A 105 -7.28 -31.76 20.26
N GLN A 106 -6.64 -32.08 19.13
CA GLN A 106 -6.39 -33.47 18.72
C GLN A 106 -5.51 -34.22 19.73
N LEU A 107 -4.54 -33.54 20.33
CA LEU A 107 -3.67 -34.07 21.38
C LEU A 107 -4.34 -34.11 22.77
N LYS A 108 -5.61 -33.69 22.89
CA LYS A 108 -6.37 -33.58 24.14
C LYS A 108 -5.68 -32.70 25.20
N ILE A 109 -4.84 -31.76 24.75
CA ILE A 109 -4.20 -30.79 25.63
C ILE A 109 -5.22 -29.65 25.84
N PRO A 110 -5.69 -29.39 27.07
CA PRO A 110 -6.64 -28.33 27.33
C PRO A 110 -5.97 -26.97 27.07
N ALA A 111 -6.29 -26.36 25.94
CA ALA A 111 -5.89 -25.02 25.59
C ALA A 111 -7.14 -24.14 25.53
N SER A 112 -7.21 -23.10 26.36
CA SER A 112 -8.29 -22.11 26.33
C SER A 112 -7.68 -20.74 26.06
N PHE A 113 -7.40 -20.43 24.80
CA PHE A 113 -6.96 -19.11 24.40
C PHE A 113 -8.02 -18.50 23.48
N GLN A 114 -8.43 -17.27 23.80
CA GLN A 114 -9.31 -16.51 22.93
C GLN A 114 -8.53 -16.12 21.67
N VAL A 115 -8.91 -16.68 20.52
CA VAL A 115 -8.28 -16.35 19.23
C VAL A 115 -8.56 -14.88 18.95
N LEU A 116 -7.56 -14.02 19.14
CA LEU A 116 -7.63 -12.63 18.72
C LEU A 116 -7.65 -12.63 17.18
N GLN A 117 -8.81 -12.41 16.57
CA GLN A 117 -8.91 -12.32 15.11
C GLN A 117 -8.28 -11.00 14.65
N ILE A 118 -7.03 -11.07 14.20
CA ILE A 118 -6.32 -9.92 13.68
C ILE A 118 -6.83 -9.65 12.25
N ILE A 119 -7.42 -8.48 12.04
CA ILE A 119 -7.83 -8.04 10.71
C ILE A 119 -6.60 -7.48 9.99
N ALA A 120 -6.35 -7.94 8.77
CA ALA A 120 -5.24 -7.45 7.97
C ALA A 120 -5.52 -6.03 7.41
N PRO A 121 -4.55 -5.11 7.47
CA PRO A 121 -4.69 -3.81 6.84
C PRO A 121 -4.82 -3.95 5.33
N VAL A 122 -5.67 -3.12 4.73
CA VAL A 122 -5.74 -3.06 3.28
C VAL A 122 -4.42 -2.53 2.72
N GLY A 123 -3.93 -3.21 1.69
CA GLY A 123 -2.66 -2.87 1.07
C GLY A 123 -1.43 -3.32 1.85
N VAL A 124 -1.56 -4.06 2.97
CA VAL A 124 -0.40 -4.47 3.80
C VAL A 124 0.69 -5.16 3.00
N SER A 125 0.32 -6.07 2.10
CA SER A 125 1.30 -6.72 1.22
C SER A 125 1.98 -5.71 0.29
N PHE A 126 1.21 -4.80 -0.34
CA PHE A 126 1.73 -3.86 -1.33
C PHE A 126 2.70 -2.85 -0.71
N TYR A 127 2.31 -2.14 0.36
CA TYR A 127 3.22 -1.16 0.96
C TYR A 127 4.44 -1.85 1.60
N THR A 128 4.29 -3.06 2.14
CA THR A 128 5.42 -3.85 2.67
C THR A 128 6.43 -4.16 1.56
N PHE A 129 5.98 -4.67 0.41
CA PHE A 129 6.87 -4.96 -0.71
C PHE A 129 7.49 -3.69 -1.30
N ARG A 130 6.77 -2.57 -1.32
CA ARG A 130 7.33 -1.26 -1.72
C ARG A 130 8.42 -0.79 -0.75
N MET A 131 8.21 -0.91 0.56
CA MET A 131 9.22 -0.58 1.57
C MET A 131 10.47 -1.46 1.38
N ILE A 132 10.30 -2.78 1.26
CA ILE A 132 11.42 -3.72 1.05
C ILE A 132 12.17 -3.43 -0.26
N SER A 133 11.46 -3.32 -1.38
CA SER A 133 12.06 -3.01 -2.68
C SER A 133 12.85 -1.71 -2.63
N HIS A 134 12.30 -0.68 -1.96
CA HIS A 134 12.97 0.59 -1.82
C HIS A 134 14.24 0.50 -0.97
N LEU A 135 14.23 -0.27 0.14
CA LEU A 135 15.44 -0.49 0.95
C LEU A 135 16.54 -1.19 0.11
N ILE A 136 16.16 -2.21 -0.67
CA ILE A 136 17.08 -2.95 -1.55
C ILE A 136 17.64 -2.05 -2.65
N ASP A 137 16.79 -1.27 -3.33
CA ASP A 137 17.22 -0.39 -4.42
C ASP A 137 18.18 0.70 -3.93
N CYS A 138 17.95 1.28 -2.74
CA CYS A 138 18.89 2.20 -2.12
C CYS A 138 20.20 1.52 -1.71
N TYR A 139 20.14 0.31 -1.13
CA TYR A 139 21.33 -0.47 -0.77
C TYR A 139 22.20 -0.81 -1.97
N GLN A 140 21.57 -1.11 -3.11
CA GLN A 140 22.23 -1.42 -4.38
C GLN A 140 22.63 -0.17 -5.19
N HIS A 141 22.45 1.04 -4.62
CA HIS A 141 22.75 2.31 -5.29
C HIS A 141 22.00 2.53 -6.62
N LYS A 142 20.85 1.87 -6.82
CA LYS A 142 20.00 2.04 -8.00
C LYS A 142 19.19 3.34 -7.98
N ILE A 143 18.91 3.84 -6.79
CA ILE A 143 18.21 5.10 -6.56
C ILE A 143 18.93 5.95 -5.52
N PRO A 144 18.94 7.28 -5.66
CA PRO A 144 19.54 8.17 -4.67
C PRO A 144 18.73 8.16 -3.37
N CYS A 145 19.34 8.62 -2.27
CA CYS A 145 18.64 8.70 -0.99
C CYS A 145 17.53 9.77 -1.05
N PRO A 146 16.25 9.41 -0.92
CA PRO A 146 15.15 10.36 -1.04
C PRO A 146 14.99 11.24 0.21
N LYS A 147 14.36 12.40 0.02
CA LYS A 147 13.82 13.21 1.13
C LYS A 147 12.65 12.47 1.76
N PHE A 148 12.38 12.73 3.04
CA PHE A 148 11.30 12.06 3.78
C PHE A 148 9.95 12.20 3.09
N VAL A 149 9.59 13.42 2.65
CA VAL A 149 8.31 13.69 1.98
C VAL A 149 8.19 12.88 0.70
N ASP A 150 9.26 12.77 -0.09
CA ASP A 150 9.24 12.01 -1.35
C ASP A 150 9.01 10.52 -1.06
N TYR A 151 9.77 9.97 -0.11
CA TYR A 151 9.66 8.58 0.34
C TYR A 151 8.26 8.27 0.91
N ALA A 152 7.77 9.10 1.83
CA ALA A 152 6.46 8.93 2.43
C ALA A 152 5.36 8.99 1.37
N THR A 153 5.42 9.97 0.46
CA THR A 153 4.45 10.10 -0.65
C THR A 153 4.48 8.88 -1.55
N TYR A 154 5.67 8.36 -1.87
CA TYR A 154 5.81 7.10 -2.60
C TYR A 154 5.07 5.98 -1.88
N ILE A 155 5.46 5.64 -0.65
CA ILE A 155 4.88 4.52 0.10
C ILE A 155 3.36 4.64 0.25
N THR A 156 2.86 5.83 0.60
CA THR A 156 1.45 6.02 0.94
C THR A 156 0.56 6.28 -0.27
N TYR A 157 1.12 6.45 -1.47
CA TYR A 157 0.39 6.87 -2.68
C TYR A 157 -0.95 6.13 -2.90
N PHE A 158 -2.06 6.82 -2.60
CA PHE A 158 -3.38 6.18 -2.52
C PHE A 158 -3.87 5.49 -3.80
N PRO A 159 -3.55 5.96 -5.03
CA PRO A 159 -4.01 5.29 -6.24
C PRO A 159 -3.44 3.87 -6.40
N GLN A 160 -2.32 3.55 -5.75
CA GLN A 160 -1.64 2.26 -5.89
C GLN A 160 -1.51 1.47 -4.58
N ILE A 161 -1.88 2.05 -3.43
CA ILE A 161 -1.64 1.43 -2.12
C ILE A 161 -2.38 0.10 -1.91
N ALA A 162 -3.58 -0.06 -2.48
CA ALA A 162 -4.42 -1.23 -2.24
C ALA A 162 -4.17 -2.38 -3.22
N SER A 163 -3.99 -2.08 -4.51
CA SER A 163 -3.93 -3.10 -5.56
C SER A 163 -3.32 -2.62 -6.89
N GLY A 164 -2.39 -1.66 -6.86
CA GLY A 164 -1.70 -1.20 -8.07
C GLY A 164 -0.51 -2.08 -8.44
N PRO A 165 -0.03 -2.05 -9.70
CA PRO A 165 1.29 -2.59 -10.02
C PRO A 165 2.34 -1.90 -9.13
N ILE A 166 3.30 -2.66 -8.63
CA ILE A 166 4.35 -2.11 -7.76
C ILE A 166 5.20 -1.14 -8.61
N SER A 167 4.94 0.16 -8.45
CA SER A 167 5.64 1.22 -9.18
C SER A 167 7.12 1.24 -8.81
N ARG A 168 8.00 1.38 -9.81
CA ARG A 168 9.44 1.56 -9.57
C ARG A 168 9.70 2.92 -8.92
N PRO A 169 10.49 3.00 -7.83
CA PRO A 169 10.74 4.26 -7.12
C PRO A 169 11.33 5.35 -8.02
N HIS A 170 12.26 5.00 -8.92
CA HIS A 170 12.93 5.93 -9.81
C HIS A 170 11.95 6.72 -10.72
N GLU A 171 11.05 6.00 -11.39
CA GLU A 171 10.04 6.59 -12.28
C GLU A 171 9.07 7.47 -11.49
N PHE A 172 8.65 6.99 -10.31
CA PHE A 172 7.77 7.75 -9.43
C PHE A 172 8.40 9.07 -8.99
N TYR A 173 9.65 9.06 -8.51
CA TYR A 173 10.34 10.27 -8.07
C TYR A 173 10.57 11.25 -9.21
N THR A 174 10.87 10.76 -10.42
CA THR A 174 11.02 11.60 -11.61
C THR A 174 9.74 12.39 -11.89
N GLN A 175 8.58 11.74 -11.80
CA GLN A 175 7.28 12.39 -12.01
C GLN A 175 6.87 13.29 -10.83
N LEU A 176 7.15 12.86 -9.60
CA LEU A 176 6.84 13.59 -8.38
C LEU A 176 7.62 14.91 -8.30
N ASN A 177 8.89 14.90 -8.74
CA ASN A 177 9.80 16.04 -8.68
C ASN A 177 9.72 16.96 -9.90
N SER A 178 9.01 16.54 -10.96
CA SER A 178 8.84 17.34 -12.17
C SER A 178 7.80 18.45 -11.97
N SER A 179 8.15 19.68 -12.37
CA SER A 179 7.24 20.82 -12.46
C SER A 179 6.45 20.88 -13.79
N LYS A 180 6.75 19.97 -14.73
CA LYS A 180 6.03 19.90 -16.00
C LYS A 180 4.56 19.61 -15.72
N LYS A 181 3.68 20.42 -16.32
CA LYS A 181 2.25 20.13 -16.33
C LYS A 181 2.03 18.78 -17.03
N TYR A 182 1.03 18.06 -16.55
CA TYR A 182 0.64 16.81 -17.21
C TYR A 182 0.06 17.15 -18.57
N ASP A 183 0.59 16.50 -19.60
CA ASP A 183 0.00 16.47 -20.92
C ASP A 183 -0.86 15.20 -20.97
N TYR A 184 -2.18 15.37 -20.86
CA TYR A 184 -3.14 14.27 -20.84
C TYR A 184 -4.36 14.66 -21.64
N GLN A 185 -4.86 13.72 -22.43
CA GLN A 185 -6.11 13.87 -23.12
C GLN A 185 -7.24 13.46 -22.18
N ILE A 186 -8.14 14.39 -21.87
CA ILE A 186 -9.26 14.16 -20.96
C ILE A 186 -10.12 12.99 -21.46
N GLU A 187 -10.26 12.85 -22.78
CA GLU A 187 -10.98 11.75 -23.44
C GLU A 187 -10.39 10.38 -23.06
N GLU A 188 -9.06 10.22 -23.13
CA GLU A 188 -8.39 8.97 -22.74
C GLU A 188 -8.61 8.66 -21.27
N VAL A 189 -8.53 9.67 -20.38
CA VAL A 189 -8.78 9.50 -18.95
C VAL A 189 -10.21 9.03 -18.69
N ILE A 190 -11.20 9.66 -19.35
CA ILE A 190 -12.61 9.28 -19.22
C ILE A 190 -12.84 7.86 -19.74
N VAL A 191 -12.28 7.51 -20.90
CA VAL A 191 -12.39 6.15 -21.47
C VAL A 191 -11.76 5.11 -20.55
N LEU A 192 -10.62 5.39 -19.94
CA LEU A 192 -9.98 4.47 -18.97
C LEU A 192 -10.84 4.28 -17.72
N ILE A 193 -11.42 5.35 -17.17
CA ILE A 193 -12.29 5.27 -15.98
C ILE A 193 -13.56 4.49 -16.32
N LEU A 194 -14.27 4.85 -17.40
CA LEU A 194 -15.53 4.20 -17.80
C LEU A 194 -15.32 2.73 -18.17
N SER A 195 -14.26 2.41 -18.92
CA SER A 195 -13.93 1.03 -19.26
C SER A 195 -13.55 0.21 -18.02
N GLY A 196 -12.84 0.81 -17.06
CA GLY A 196 -12.55 0.20 -15.77
C GLY A 196 -13.80 -0.10 -14.96
N LEU A 197 -14.75 0.85 -14.90
CA LEU A 197 -16.05 0.66 -14.22
C LEU A 197 -16.88 -0.42 -14.90
N PHE A 198 -16.95 -0.45 -16.22
CA PHE A 198 -17.64 -1.51 -16.97
C PHE A 198 -17.03 -2.89 -16.69
N LYS A 199 -15.70 -3.01 -16.73
CA LYS A 199 -15.00 -4.25 -16.38
C LYS A 199 -15.30 -4.67 -14.94
N LYS A 200 -15.33 -3.72 -14.00
CA LYS A 200 -15.51 -3.99 -12.56
C LYS A 200 -16.94 -4.36 -12.18
N TYR A 201 -17.95 -3.68 -12.73
CA TYR A 201 -19.35 -3.88 -12.34
C TYR A 201 -20.09 -4.84 -13.25
N THR A 202 -19.82 -4.83 -14.55
CA THR A 202 -20.56 -5.65 -15.51
C THR A 202 -19.84 -6.97 -15.73
N LEU A 203 -18.61 -6.92 -16.25
CA LEU A 203 -17.89 -8.13 -16.64
C LEU A 203 -17.51 -8.99 -15.43
N SER A 204 -16.97 -8.38 -14.37
CA SER A 204 -16.60 -9.12 -13.16
C SER A 204 -17.81 -9.77 -12.50
N SER A 205 -18.95 -9.08 -12.43
CA SER A 205 -20.18 -9.62 -11.83
C SER A 205 -20.77 -10.73 -12.68
N PHE A 206 -20.76 -10.58 -14.01
CA PHE A 206 -21.20 -11.62 -14.93
C PHE A 206 -20.35 -12.89 -14.78
N LEU A 207 -19.02 -12.76 -14.79
CA LEU A 207 -18.09 -13.89 -14.64
C LEU A 207 -18.17 -14.52 -13.25
N PHE A 208 -18.47 -13.74 -12.20
CA PHE A 208 -18.64 -14.27 -10.85
C PHE A 208 -19.72 -15.35 -10.78
N ASN A 209 -20.80 -15.22 -11.57
CA ASN A 209 -21.87 -16.22 -11.61
C ASN A 209 -21.41 -17.59 -12.14
N PHE A 210 -20.40 -17.63 -13.01
CA PHE A 210 -19.89 -18.88 -13.59
C PHE A 210 -18.74 -19.51 -12.78
N THR A 211 -18.10 -18.73 -11.92
CA THR A 211 -16.94 -19.18 -11.14
C THR A 211 -17.30 -19.75 -9.78
N GLN A 212 -18.58 -19.75 -9.37
CA GLN A 212 -18.94 -20.23 -8.04
C GLN A 212 -18.72 -21.73 -7.84
N LEU A 213 -18.81 -22.54 -8.90
CA LEU A 213 -18.76 -24.01 -8.79
C LEU A 213 -17.43 -24.55 -8.21
N PRO A 214 -16.24 -24.14 -8.68
CA PRO A 214 -14.97 -24.54 -8.08
C PRO A 214 -14.67 -23.99 -6.68
N PHE A 215 -15.32 -22.88 -6.29
CA PHE A 215 -15.07 -22.18 -5.02
C PHE A 215 -16.16 -22.40 -3.97
N LYS A 216 -17.16 -23.25 -4.26
CA LYS A 216 -18.08 -23.73 -3.22
C LYS A 216 -17.27 -24.55 -2.22
N VAL A 217 -17.41 -24.22 -0.94
CA VAL A 217 -16.87 -25.04 0.16
C VAL A 217 -17.40 -26.46 -0.06
N PRO A 218 -16.55 -27.50 -0.13
CA PRO A 218 -17.04 -28.86 -0.20
C PRO A 218 -17.95 -29.10 1.01
N GLN A 219 -19.19 -29.48 0.75
CA GLN A 219 -20.17 -29.86 1.78
C GLN A 219 -19.75 -31.14 2.49
#